data_AF-A0A914YLW3-F1
#
_entry.id   AF-A0A914YLW3-F1
#
_cell.length_a   1.000
_cell.length_b   1.000
_cell.length_c   1.000
_cell.angle_alpha   90.00
_cell.angle_beta   90.00
_cell.angle_gamma   90.00
#
_symmetry.space_group_name_H-M   'P 1'
#
loop_
_entity.id
_entity.type
_entity.pdbx_description
1 polymer ?
#
loop_
_entity_poly.entity_id
_entity_poly.type
_entity_poly.pdbx_seq_one_letter_code
_entity_poly.pdbx_strand_id
1 'polypeptide(L)'
;MFPNETWKHISPQAVDLIQRLLRLKIEERLTIDECIRHPWLIDHDVYVDLRELEIRLGTGRYLTSVEEDQKHTIQLQLRGIQPFS
;
A
#
# COMPACT_ATOMS: atom_id res chain seq x y z
N MET A 1 -3.71 0.03 -22.08
CA MET A 1 -2.33 0.43 -21.68
C MET A 1 -2.43 1.82 -21.06
N PHE A 2 -1.74 2.08 -19.95
CA PHE A 2 -1.78 3.41 -19.34
C PHE A 2 -0.88 4.38 -20.11
N PRO A 3 -1.32 5.63 -20.39
CA PRO A 3 -0.51 6.60 -21.13
C PRO A 3 0.75 6.98 -20.35
N ASN A 4 1.92 6.88 -20.99
CA ASN A 4 3.22 7.12 -20.34
C ASN A 4 3.34 8.53 -19.75
N GLU A 5 2.76 9.55 -20.38
CA GLU A 5 2.91 10.94 -19.94
C GLU A 5 2.25 11.22 -18.59
N THR A 6 1.08 10.63 -18.34
CA THR A 6 0.32 10.82 -17.09
C THR A 6 0.73 9.83 -16.00
N TRP A 7 1.29 8.67 -16.36
CA TRP A 7 1.65 7.61 -15.43
C TRP A 7 3.15 7.51 -15.13
N LYS A 8 3.98 8.42 -15.66
CA LYS A 8 5.44 8.40 -15.46
C LYS A 8 5.89 8.43 -13.99
N HIS A 9 5.06 8.96 -13.10
CA HIS A 9 5.34 9.05 -11.65
C HIS A 9 4.73 7.91 -10.83
N ILE A 10 3.91 7.07 -11.47
CA ILE A 10 3.24 5.97 -10.80
C ILE A 10 4.16 4.75 -10.86
N SER A 11 4.32 4.05 -9.73
CA SER A 11 5.20 2.89 -9.70
C SER A 11 4.69 1.77 -10.62
N PRO A 12 5.58 1.02 -11.29
CA PRO A 12 5.19 -0.12 -12.12
C PRO A 12 4.34 -1.16 -11.38
N GLN A 13 4.58 -1.33 -10.08
CA GLN A 13 3.84 -2.25 -9.21
C GLN A 13 2.40 -1.76 -8.98
N ALA A 14 2.18 -0.45 -8.82
CA ALA A 14 0.82 0.11 -8.72
C ALA A 14 0.05 -0.14 -10.02
N VAL A 15 0.71 0.07 -11.15
CA VAL A 15 0.15 -0.20 -12.48
C VAL A 15 -0.23 -1.67 -12.62
N ASP A 16 0.64 -2.61 -12.25
CA ASP A 16 0.37 -4.05 -12.34
C ASP A 16 -0.86 -4.44 -11.51
N LEU A 17 -0.95 -3.96 -10.26
CA LEU A 17 -2.11 -4.23 -9.41
C LEU A 17 -3.41 -3.77 -10.06
N ILE A 18 -3.46 -2.52 -10.56
CA ILE A 18 -4.66 -1.98 -11.20
C ILE A 18 -5.03 -2.78 -12.45
N GLN A 19 -4.04 -3.16 -13.28
CA GLN A 19 -4.30 -3.97 -14.48
C GLN A 19 -4.91 -5.32 -14.14
N ARG A 20 -4.44 -5.97 -13.08
CA ARG A 20 -4.94 -7.28 -12.64
C ARG A 20 -6.31 -7.19 -11.95
N LEU A 21 -6.63 -6.07 -11.32
CA LEU A 21 -7.96 -5.79 -10.79
C LEU A 21 -8.99 -5.49 -11.90
N LEU A 22 -8.57 -4.79 -12.95
CA LEU A 22 -9.42 -4.37 -14.06
C LEU A 22 -9.41 -5.33 -15.26
N ARG A 23 -9.17 -6.62 -15.02
CA ARG A 23 -9.27 -7.65 -16.06
C ARG A 23 -10.71 -7.79 -16.56
N LEU A 24 -10.83 -7.93 -17.89
CA LEU A 24 -12.11 -8.08 -18.59
C LEU A 24 -12.79 -9.39 -18.21
N LYS A 25 -12.00 -10.47 -18.16
CA LYS A 25 -12.42 -11.79 -17.71
C LYS A 25 -12.32 -11.84 -16.18
N ILE A 26 -13.40 -12.28 -15.53
CA ILE A 26 -13.50 -12.29 -14.08
C ILE A 26 -12.55 -13.34 -13.49
N GLU A 27 -12.40 -14.48 -14.17
CA GLU A 27 -11.49 -15.56 -13.80
C GLU A 27 -10.00 -15.17 -13.84
N GLU A 28 -9.66 -14.09 -14.55
CA GLU A 28 -8.30 -13.53 -14.58
C GLU A 28 -8.09 -12.39 -13.56
N ARG A 29 -9.16 -11.96 -12.87
CA ARG A 29 -9.10 -10.90 -11.86
C ARG A 29 -8.46 -11.44 -10.59
N LEU A 30 -7.62 -10.64 -9.93
CA LEU A 30 -7.13 -10.99 -8.61
C LEU A 30 -8.29 -11.18 -7.63
N THR A 31 -8.23 -12.29 -6.92
CA THR A 31 -9.00 -12.48 -5.69
C THR A 31 -8.52 -11.54 -4.60
N ILE A 32 -9.33 -11.33 -3.57
CA ILE A 32 -8.95 -10.46 -2.44
C ILE A 32 -7.66 -10.94 -1.76
N ASP A 33 -7.49 -12.25 -1.58
CA ASP A 33 -6.29 -12.83 -0.95
C ASP A 33 -5.03 -12.59 -1.77
N GLU A 34 -5.13 -12.61 -3.10
CA GLU A 34 -4.01 -12.29 -3.98
C GLU A 34 -3.74 -10.79 -4.03
N CYS A 35 -4.77 -9.95 -3.95
CA CYS A 35 -4.63 -8.49 -3.88
C CYS A 35 -3.84 -8.07 -2.65
N ILE A 36 -4.25 -8.53 -1.46
CA ILE A 36 -3.60 -8.19 -0.19
C ILE A 36 -2.13 -8.64 -0.19
N ARG A 37 -1.81 -9.71 -0.94
CA ARG A 37 -0.44 -10.20 -1.09
C ARG A 37 0.34 -9.59 -2.26
N HIS A 38 -0.22 -8.60 -2.94
CA HIS A 38 0.43 -7.97 -4.07
C HIS A 38 1.64 -7.13 -3.59
N PRO A 39 2.80 -7.16 -4.29
CA PRO A 39 4.00 -6.42 -3.87
C PRO A 39 3.78 -4.93 -3.62
N TRP A 40 2.85 -4.31 -4.36
CA TRP A 40 2.49 -2.90 -4.14
C TRP A 40 1.85 -2.65 -2.77
N LEU A 41 1.01 -3.56 -2.26
CA LEU A 41 0.34 -3.38 -0.97
C LEU A 41 1.18 -3.85 0.22
N ILE A 42 2.13 -4.76 0.01
CA ILE A 42 3.08 -5.19 1.06
C ILE A 42 4.29 -4.25 1.15
N ASP A 43 4.38 -3.23 0.28
CA ASP A 43 5.52 -2.33 0.27
C ASP A 43 5.63 -1.55 1.58
N HIS A 44 6.85 -1.48 2.12
CA HIS A 44 7.17 -0.77 3.34
C HIS A 44 6.79 0.71 3.28
N ASP A 45 7.01 1.36 2.15
CA ASP A 45 6.70 2.79 1.98
C ASP A 45 5.19 3.01 2.00
N VAL A 46 4.40 2.09 1.41
CA VAL A 46 2.93 2.15 1.43
C VAL A 46 2.41 2.01 2.86
N TYR A 47 2.95 1.08 3.64
CA TYR A 47 2.58 0.94 5.05
C TYR A 47 2.83 2.24 5.84
N VAL A 48 4.01 2.83 5.67
CA VAL A 48 4.41 4.04 6.39
C VAL A 48 3.55 5.24 5.98
N ASP A 49 3.26 5.38 4.69
CA ASP A 49 2.39 6.43 4.16
C ASP A 49 0.94 6.26 4.68
N LEU A 50 0.44 5.03 4.81
CA LEU A 50 -0.86 4.75 5.43
C LEU A 50 -0.88 5.13 6.91
N ARG A 51 0.19 4.80 7.65
CA ARG A 51 0.31 5.16 9.06
C ARG A 51 0.36 6.67 9.25
N GLU A 52 1.12 7.37 8.42
CA GLU A 52 1.18 8.84 8.41
C GLU A 52 -0.20 9.45 8.11
N LEU A 53 -0.93 8.89 7.15
CA LEU A 53 -2.28 9.33 6.80
C LEU A 53 -3.25 9.18 7.99
N GLU A 54 -3.26 8.04 8.67
CA GLU A 54 -4.11 7.81 9.85
C GLU A 54 -3.84 8.84 10.95
N ILE A 55 -2.56 9.11 11.26
CA ILE A 55 -2.15 10.11 12.24
C ILE A 55 -2.60 11.50 11.81
N ARG A 56 -2.38 11.87 10.54
CA ARG A 56 -2.74 13.19 10.00
C ARG A 56 -4.25 13.43 10.04
N LEU A 57 -5.05 12.40 9.81
CA LEU A 57 -6.51 12.48 9.87
C LEU A 57 -7.06 12.40 11.30
N GLY A 58 -6.22 12.08 12.29
CA GLY A 58 -6.66 11.85 13.67
C GLY A 58 -7.60 10.64 13.79
N THR A 59 -7.63 9.78 12.78
CA THR A 59 -8.37 8.52 12.83
C THR A 59 -7.54 7.53 13.63
N GLY A 60 -8.18 6.73 14.48
CA GLY A 60 -7.53 5.56 15.05
C GLY A 60 -7.06 4.58 13.97
N ARG A 61 -6.52 3.43 14.39
CA ARG A 61 -6.09 2.38 13.46
C ARG A 61 -7.28 1.82 12.68
N TYR A 62 -7.21 1.87 11.36
CA TYR A 62 -8.22 1.33 10.45
C TYR A 62 -7.62 0.38 9.41
N LEU A 63 -6.49 0.77 8.82
CA LEU A 63 -5.77 -0.03 7.81
C LEU A 63 -4.46 -0.60 8.33
N THR A 64 -3.90 -0.05 9.40
CA THR A 64 -2.65 -0.54 10.02
C THR A 64 -2.90 -1.21 11.37
N SER A 65 -1.99 -2.09 11.80
CA SER A 65 -2.03 -2.77 13.09
C SER A 65 -0.75 -2.55 13.91
N VAL A 66 -0.82 -2.79 15.23
CA VAL A 66 0.34 -2.64 16.13
C VAL A 66 1.40 -3.71 15.83
N GLU A 67 0.96 -4.89 15.39
CA GLU A 67 1.83 -5.99 14.98
C GLU A 67 2.63 -5.62 13.72
N GLU A 68 2.04 -4.87 12.80
CA GLU A 68 2.72 -4.39 11.59
C GLU A 68 3.72 -3.27 11.88
N ASP A 69 3.46 -2.40 12.86
CA ASP A 69 4.44 -1.39 13.30
C ASP A 69 5.74 -2.03 13.78
N GLN A 70 5.67 -3.21 14.42
CA GLN A 70 6.86 -3.95 14.83
C GLN A 70 7.68 -4.42 13.61
N LYS A 71 7.01 -4.88 12.55
CA LYS A 71 7.66 -5.31 11.29
C LYS A 71 8.26 -4.12 10.54
N HIS A 72 7.68 -2.94 10.69
CA HIS A 72 8.03 -1.72 9.94
C HIS A 72 8.72 -0.65 10.81
N THR A 73 9.19 -1.03 12.00
CA THR A 73 9.76 -0.11 13.00
C THR A 73 10.90 0.73 12.45
N ILE A 74 11.80 0.13 11.67
CA ILE A 74 12.96 0.84 11.10
C ILE A 74 12.48 1.97 10.17
N GLN A 75 11.53 1.67 9.28
CA GLN A 75 11.03 2.63 8.30
C GLN A 75 10.19 3.74 8.97
N LEU A 76 9.38 3.38 9.97
CA LEU A 76 8.64 4.36 10.77
C LEU A 76 9.59 5.32 11.49
N GLN A 77 10.67 4.80 12.10
CA GLN A 77 11.70 5.61 12.75
C GLN A 77 12.40 6.56 11.78
N LEU A 78 12.73 6.10 10.56
CA LEU A 78 13.34 6.95 9.53
C LEU A 78 12.46 8.14 9.12
N ARG A 79 11.13 7.95 9.14
CA ARG A 79 10.14 9.00 8.88
C ARG A 79 9.72 9.78 10.14
N GLY A 80 10.30 9.48 11.30
CA GLY A 80 10.01 10.17 12.57
C GLY A 80 8.65 9.81 13.19
N ILE A 81 8.02 8.72 12.74
CA ILE A 81 6.72 8.25 13.24
C ILE A 81 6.96 7.31 14.41
N GLN A 82 6.32 7.57 15.55
CA GLN A 82 6.42 6.69 16.73
C GLN A 82 5.57 5.43 16.50
N PRO A 83 6.15 4.22 16.62
CA PRO A 83 5.42 2.96 16.38
C PRO A 83 4.38 2.62 17.45
N PHE A 84 4.33 3.33 18.59
CA PHE A 84 3.46 2.99 19.73
C PHE A 84 2.63 4.17 20.28
N SER A 85 2.39 5.21 19.47
CA SER A 85 1.50 6.33 19.83
C SER A 85 0.03 6.00 19.64
#